data_AF-A0AAW7VV56-F1
#
_entry.id   AF-A0AAW7VV56-F1
#
_cell.length_a   1.000
_cell.length_b   1.000
_cell.length_c   1.000
_cell.angle_alpha   90.00
_cell.angle_beta   90.00
_cell.angle_gamma   90.00
#
_symmetry.space_group_name_H-M   'P 1'
#
loop_
_entity.id
_entity.type
_entity.pdbx_description
1 polymer ?
#
loop_
_entity_poly.entity_id
_entity_poly.type
_entity_poly.pdbx_seq_one_letter_code
_entity_poly.pdbx_strand_id
1 'polypeptide(L)' 'MTTHTDSISLKIWDNSAIDHTIEAAIRDLTPRAAAENCGISVTLSGPKTFTVSLNR' A
#
# COMPACT_ATOMS: atom_id res chain seq x y z
N MET A 1 8.65 20.84 -5.35
CA MET A 1 7.41 20.03 -5.40
C MET A 1 7.65 18.82 -4.52
N THR A 2 7.15 18.83 -3.29
CA THR A 2 7.30 17.70 -2.36
C THR A 2 6.32 16.62 -2.78
N THR A 3 6.80 15.59 -3.47
CA THR A 3 6.02 14.38 -3.74
C THR A 3 5.75 13.72 -2.40
N HIS A 4 4.55 13.94 -1.84
CA HIS A 4 4.07 13.14 -0.73
C HIS A 4 3.79 11.76 -1.34
N THR A 5 4.82 10.92 -1.39
CA THR A 5 4.69 9.56 -1.86
C THR A 5 3.94 8.82 -0.76
N ASP A 6 2.63 8.68 -0.96
CA ASP A 6 1.79 7.88 -0.09
C ASP A 6 2.01 6.41 -0.36
N SER A 7 3.16 5.97 0.14
CA SER A 7 3.63 4.60 0.09
C SER A 7 3.77 4.06 1.51
N ILE A 8 3.00 3.02 1.80
CA ILE A 8 3.05 2.26 3.04
C ILE A 8 3.89 1.02 2.80
N SER A 9 5.08 0.99 3.39
CA SER A 9 5.94 -0.20 3.39
C SER A 9 5.61 -1.07 4.60
N LEU A 10 5.07 -2.25 4.35
CA LEU A 10 4.69 -3.21 5.36
C LEU A 10 5.59 -4.44 5.32
N LYS A 11 6.19 -4.76 6.46
CA LYS A 11 6.98 -5.98 6.62
C LYS A 11 6.13 -7.02 7.34
N ILE A 12 5.67 -8.03 6.60
CA ILE A 12 4.70 -9.02 7.07
C ILE A 12 5.41 -10.35 7.28
N TRP A 13 5.65 -10.71 8.54
CA TRP A 13 6.38 -11.92 8.87
C TRP A 13 5.55 -13.20 8.78
N ASP A 14 4.25 -13.07 9.06
CA ASP A 14 3.25 -14.12 9.03
C ASP A 14 2.58 -14.18 7.66
N ASN A 15 2.73 -15.33 6.97
CA ASN A 15 2.26 -15.47 5.60
C ASN A 15 0.72 -15.48 5.51
N SER A 16 0.06 -16.00 6.54
CA SER A 16 -1.41 -16.04 6.63
C SER A 16 -2.01 -14.66 6.87
N ALA A 17 -1.26 -13.73 7.48
CA ALA A 17 -1.68 -12.36 7.69
C ALA A 17 -1.49 -11.46 6.46
N ILE A 18 -0.78 -11.90 5.40
CA ILE A 18 -0.44 -11.05 4.26
C ILE A 18 -1.68 -10.43 3.62
N ASP A 19 -2.64 -11.24 3.21
CA ASP A 19 -3.87 -10.77 2.57
C ASP A 19 -4.62 -9.75 3.44
N HIS A 20 -4.88 -10.08 4.71
CA HIS A 20 -5.62 -9.17 5.60
C HIS A 20 -4.86 -7.86 5.83
N THR A 21 -3.53 -7.91 5.90
CA THR A 21 -2.75 -6.71 6.20
C THR A 21 -2.61 -5.82 4.97
N ILE A 22 -2.48 -6.41 3.78
CA ILE A 22 -2.53 -5.67 2.51
C ILE A 22 -3.93 -5.08 2.32
N GLU A 23 -4.99 -5.83 2.56
CA GLU A 23 -6.37 -5.34 2.48
C GLU A 23 -6.60 -4.15 3.41
N ALA A 24 -6.12 -4.24 4.66
CA ALA A 24 -6.21 -3.14 5.62
C ALA A 24 -5.47 -1.88 5.13
N ALA A 25 -4.27 -2.03 4.56
CA ALA A 25 -3.51 -0.91 3.99
C ALA A 25 -4.19 -0.31 2.76
N ILE A 26 -4.75 -1.14 1.86
CA ILE A 26 -5.54 -0.68 0.72
C ILE A 26 -6.78 0.08 1.21
N ARG A 27 -7.47 -0.42 2.23
CA ARG A 27 -8.67 0.22 2.78
C ARG A 27 -8.38 1.59 3.38
N ASP A 28 -7.23 1.76 4.02
CA ASP A 28 -6.74 3.05 4.52
C ASP A 28 -6.42 4.03 3.39
N LEU A 29 -5.83 3.53 2.31
CA LEU A 29 -5.46 4.33 1.13
C LEU A 29 -6.63 4.60 0.17
N THR A 30 -7.70 3.79 0.21
CA THR A 30 -8.89 3.92 -0.66
C THR A 30 -9.54 5.31 -0.62
N PRO A 31 -9.87 5.90 0.54
CA PRO A 31 -10.47 7.25 0.57
C PRO A 31 -9.54 8.31 -0.02
N ARG A 32 -8.23 8.10 0.06
CA ARG A 32 -7.20 9.03 -0.42
C ARG A 32 -6.98 8.88 -1.92
N ALA A 33 -6.93 7.64 -2.41
CA ALA A 33 -6.95 7.31 -3.82
C ALA A 33 -8.19 7.91 -4.51
N ALA A 34 -9.35 7.84 -3.87
CA ALA A 34 -10.59 8.45 -4.36
C ALA A 34 -10.52 9.99 -4.38
N ALA A 35 -9.99 10.60 -3.31
CA ALA A 35 -9.83 12.05 -3.22
C ALA A 35 -8.85 12.59 -4.27
N GLU A 36 -7.79 11.84 -4.56
CA GLU A 36 -6.73 12.26 -5.47
C GLU A 36 -6.89 11.68 -6.89
N ASN A 37 -7.99 10.96 -7.15
CA ASN A 37 -8.30 10.28 -8.42
C ASN A 37 -7.15 9.39 -8.92
N CYS A 38 -6.54 8.63 -8.01
CA CYS A 38 -5.38 7.79 -8.25
C CYS A 38 -5.70 6.30 -8.14
N GLY A 39 -4.87 5.46 -8.76
CA GLY A 39 -4.86 4.02 -8.51
C GLY A 39 -4.09 3.66 -7.24
N ILE A 40 -4.28 2.44 -6.74
CA ILE A 40 -3.46 1.86 -5.68
C ILE A 40 -2.61 0.75 -6.31
N SER A 41 -1.30 0.79 -6.08
CA SER A 41 -0.36 -0.21 -6.57
C SER A 41 0.29 -0.93 -5.39
N VAL A 42 0.28 -2.27 -5.41
CA VAL A 42 0.94 -3.10 -4.40
C VAL A 42 2.15 -3.73 -5.05
N THR A 43 3.34 -3.42 -4.52
CA THR A 43 4.61 -3.95 -5.01
C THR A 43 5.25 -4.82 -3.94
N LEU A 44 5.59 -6.05 -4.28
CA LEU A 44 6.46 -6.87 -3.42
C LEU A 44 7.91 -6.43 -3.65
N SER A 45 8.49 -5.70 -2.70
CA SER A 45 9.85 -5.15 -2.83
C SER A 45 10.93 -6.12 -2.31
N GLY A 46 10.56 -7.15 -1.56
CA GLY A 46 11.53 -8.11 -1.03
C GLY A 46 10.88 -9.28 -0.27
N PRO A 47 11.68 -10.17 0.32
CA PRO A 47 11.15 -11.27 1.13
C PRO A 47 10.35 -10.68 2.28
N LYS A 48 9.04 -10.92 2.26
CA LYS A 48 8.10 -10.48 3.31
C LYS A 48 7.92 -8.95 3.41
N THR A 49 8.30 -8.19 2.38
CA THR A 49 8.12 -6.73 2.35
C THR A 49 7.22 -6.33 1.20
N PHE A 50 6.07 -5.76 1.53
CA PHE A 50 5.07 -5.25 0.60
C PHE A 50 5.03 -3.74 0.70
N THR A 51 4.98 -3.07 -0.44
CA THR A 51 4.91 -1.62 -0.53
C THR A 51 3.60 -1.28 -1.23
N VAL A 52 2.66 -0.68 -0.51
CA VAL A 52 1.39 -0.21 -1.08
C VAL A 52 1.51 1.28 -1.34
N SER A 53 1.45 1.69 -2.60
CA SER A 53 1.64 3.08 -3.02
C SER A 53 0.46 3.59 -3.82
N LEU A 54 0.12 4.87 -3.66
CA LEU A 54 -0.78 5.55 -4.58
C LEU A 54 -0.06 5.82 -5.90
N ASN A 55 -0.68 5.43 -7.01
CA ASN A 55 -0.20 5.66 -8.37
C ASN A 55 -1.09 6.73 -9.02
N ARG A 56 -0.52 7.92 -9.20
CA ARG A 56 -1.14 9.07 -9.90
C ARG A 56 -1.01 8.92 -11.41
#